data_AF-A0A1S2K2R6-F1
#
_entry.id   AF-A0A1S2K2R6-F1
#
_cell.length_a   1.000
_cell.length_b   1.000
_cell.length_c   1.000
_cell.angle_alpha   90.00
_cell.angle_beta   90.00
_cell.angle_gamma   90.00
#
_symmetry.space_group_name_H-M   'P 1'
#
loop_
_entity.id
_entity.type
_entity.pdbx_description
1 polymer ?
#
loop_
_entity_poly.entity_id
_entity_poly.type
_entity_poly.pdbx_seq_one_letter_code
_entity_poly.pdbx_strand_id
1 'polypeptide(L)'
;MLTLRITRQILRDALICYRQLVELNFPSLAPALGLYSALPVSAEGMVVMPEDDTDGSHSGLIYTLRPKTAGRRNDPPEVDLDLWTEPGFGPTSPFPGGPVESKTNFHRPYYVDRELTTGSSRPATELAYEWLIRDLKAVGWLGVNVHLSA
;
A
#
# COMPACT_ATOMS: atom_id res chain seq x y z
N MET A 1 11.34 6.46 15.51
CA MET A 1 10.64 5.44 16.31
C MET A 1 10.69 4.10 15.56
N LEU A 2 10.74 2.96 16.26
CA LEU A 2 10.94 1.62 15.67
C LEU A 2 9.78 1.23 14.73
N THR A 3 8.53 1.45 15.15
CA THR A 3 7.31 1.17 14.38
C THR A 3 7.31 1.85 13.03
N LEU A 4 7.59 3.17 12.98
CA LEU A 4 7.70 3.91 11.72
C LEU A 4 8.71 3.27 10.74
N ARG A 5 9.88 2.87 11.25
CA ARG A 5 10.93 2.26 10.43
C ARG A 5 10.51 0.89 9.90
N ILE A 6 9.88 0.07 10.74
CA ILE A 6 9.35 -1.25 10.36
C ILE A 6 8.25 -1.08 9.31
N THR A 7 7.30 -0.16 9.52
CA THR A 7 6.20 0.09 8.59
C THR A 7 6.69 0.60 7.23
N ARG A 8 7.64 1.54 7.22
CA ARG A 8 8.28 1.99 5.95
C ARG A 8 8.91 0.82 5.21
N GLN A 9 9.59 -0.08 5.92
CA GLN A 9 10.22 -1.26 5.34
C GLN A 9 9.18 -2.24 4.78
N ILE A 10 8.12 -2.53 5.54
CA ILE A 10 7.02 -3.41 5.11
C ILE A 10 6.39 -2.91 3.81
N LEU A 11 6.07 -1.62 3.73
CA LEU A 11 5.41 -1.05 2.55
C LEU A 11 6.35 -1.07 1.33
N ARG A 12 7.64 -0.77 1.54
CA ARG A 12 8.66 -0.84 0.49
C ARG A 12 8.81 -2.26 -0.05
N ASP A 13 8.93 -3.24 0.85
CA ASP A 13 9.13 -4.64 0.47
C ASP A 13 7.88 -5.23 -0.18
N ALA A 14 6.68 -4.83 0.26
CA ALA A 14 5.43 -5.22 -0.39
C ALA A 14 5.39 -4.76 -1.85
N LEU A 15 5.81 -3.52 -2.15
CA LEU A 15 5.85 -2.99 -3.52
C LEU A 15 6.84 -3.76 -4.40
N ILE A 16 7.99 -4.15 -3.85
CA ILE A 16 8.98 -4.99 -4.53
C ILE A 16 8.40 -6.38 -4.78
N CYS A 17 7.83 -7.02 -3.76
CA CYS A 17 7.23 -8.34 -3.85
C CYS A 17 6.08 -8.37 -4.86
N TYR A 18 5.19 -7.39 -4.86
CA TYR A 18 4.09 -7.30 -5.83
C TYR A 18 4.62 -7.21 -7.27
N ARG A 19 5.62 -6.35 -7.53
CA ARG A 19 6.25 -6.25 -8.86
C ARG A 19 6.79 -7.61 -9.31
N GLN A 20 7.53 -8.28 -8.44
CA GLN A 20 8.12 -9.60 -8.74
C GLN A 20 7.04 -10.67 -8.96
N LEU A 21 5.98 -10.69 -8.15
CA LEU A 21 4.87 -11.63 -8.30
C LEU A 21 4.20 -11.49 -9.67
N VAL A 22 3.93 -10.26 -10.11
CA VAL A 22 3.34 -9.99 -11.43
C VAL A 22 4.29 -10.39 -12.56
N GLU A 23 5.56 -9.99 -12.48
CA GLU A 23 6.57 -10.29 -13.52
C GLU A 23 6.80 -11.79 -13.71
N LEU A 24 6.84 -12.54 -12.61
CA LEU A 24 7.12 -13.96 -12.65
C LEU A 24 5.90 -14.81 -13.05
N ASN A 25 4.70 -14.42 -12.61
CA ASN A 25 3.53 -15.30 -12.71
C ASN A 25 2.47 -14.82 -13.72
N PHE A 26 2.39 -13.51 -13.98
CA PHE A 26 1.35 -12.91 -14.82
C PHE A 26 1.89 -11.92 -15.87
N PRO A 27 2.99 -12.22 -16.59
CA PRO A 27 3.64 -11.24 -17.47
C PRO A 27 2.74 -10.73 -18.60
N SER A 28 1.83 -11.57 -19.11
CA SER A 28 0.88 -11.19 -20.17
C SER A 28 -0.23 -10.25 -19.69
N LEU A 29 -0.63 -10.34 -18.41
CA LEU A 29 -1.65 -9.49 -17.80
C LEU A 29 -1.06 -8.21 -17.21
N ALA A 30 0.25 -8.16 -17.00
CA ALA A 30 0.93 -7.11 -16.29
C ALA A 30 0.53 -5.68 -16.74
N PRO A 31 0.42 -5.35 -18.05
CA PRO A 31 -0.01 -4.02 -18.49
C PRO A 31 -1.45 -3.66 -18.10
N ALA A 32 -2.30 -4.66 -17.84
CA ALA A 32 -3.69 -4.49 -17.44
C ALA A 32 -3.87 -4.48 -15.91
N LEU A 33 -2.84 -4.80 -15.11
CA LEU A 33 -2.94 -4.76 -13.65
C LEU A 33 -2.72 -3.32 -13.17
N GLY A 34 -3.66 -2.80 -12.37
CA GLY A 34 -3.75 -1.39 -12.03
C GLY A 34 -2.50 -0.85 -11.33
N LEU A 35 -2.01 -1.55 -10.30
CA LEU A 35 -0.80 -1.11 -9.60
C LEU A 35 0.46 -1.30 -10.47
N TYR A 36 0.59 -2.44 -11.15
CA TYR A 36 1.77 -2.74 -11.96
C TYR A 36 1.93 -1.81 -13.17
N SER A 37 0.83 -1.48 -13.84
CA SER A 37 0.80 -0.57 -14.99
C SER A 37 1.36 0.81 -14.66
N ALA A 38 1.38 1.17 -13.38
CA ALA A 38 1.74 2.49 -12.93
C ALA A 38 2.99 2.55 -12.06
N LEU A 39 3.76 1.46 -12.05
CA LEU A 39 5.14 1.45 -11.56
C LEU A 39 6.07 2.21 -12.53
N PRO A 40 7.12 2.89 -12.02
CA PRO A 40 7.50 2.99 -10.60
C PRO A 40 6.60 3.95 -9.81
N VAL A 41 6.40 3.67 -8.51
CA VAL A 41 5.60 4.50 -7.59
C VAL A 41 6.42 4.99 -6.38
N SER A 42 6.03 6.15 -5.83
CA SER A 42 6.34 6.55 -4.46
C SER A 42 5.13 6.29 -3.55
N ALA A 43 5.40 6.01 -2.28
CA ALA A 43 4.41 5.99 -1.23
C ALA A 43 4.63 7.19 -0.30
N GLU A 44 3.55 7.90 0.01
CA GLU A 44 3.52 9.03 0.95
C GLU A 44 2.43 8.77 1.98
N GLY A 45 2.67 9.04 3.26
CA GLY A 45 1.69 8.72 4.30
C GLY A 45 2.09 9.01 5.73
N MET A 46 1.32 8.45 6.66
CA MET A 46 1.53 8.54 8.10
C MET A 46 1.28 7.20 8.78
N VAL A 47 2.11 6.92 9.78
CA VAL A 47 1.86 5.89 10.78
C VAL A 47 1.19 6.55 11.97
N VAL A 48 -0.04 6.11 12.26
CA VAL A 48 -0.83 6.59 13.39
C VAL A 48 -0.55 5.70 14.59
N MET A 49 -0.08 6.29 15.69
CA MET A 49 0.12 5.60 16.95
C MET A 49 -0.85 6.15 18.00
N PRO A 50 -1.71 5.30 18.59
CA PRO A 50 -2.50 5.68 19.75
C PRO A 50 -1.57 6.09 20.91
N GLU A 51 -1.97 7.09 21.71
CA GLU A 51 -1.16 7.57 22.84
C GLU A 51 -0.90 6.47 23.89
N ASP A 52 -1.87 5.59 24.05
CA ASP A 52 -1.84 4.47 25.01
C ASP A 52 -1.08 3.24 24.49
N ASP A 53 -0.66 3.26 23.21
CA ASP A 53 -0.02 2.13 22.54
C ASP A 53 1.51 2.23 22.58
N THR A 54 2.08 1.86 23.73
CA THR A 54 3.53 1.94 23.97
C THR A 54 4.35 0.91 23.19
N ASP A 55 3.76 -0.20 22.75
CA ASP A 55 4.42 -1.26 21.97
C ASP A 55 4.14 -1.21 20.47
N GLY A 56 3.18 -0.36 20.04
CA GLY A 56 2.85 -0.14 18.63
C GLY A 56 1.98 -1.24 18.02
N SER A 57 1.35 -2.07 18.86
CA SER A 57 0.52 -3.20 18.45
C SER A 57 -0.78 -2.79 17.76
N HIS A 58 -1.23 -1.55 17.96
CA HIS A 58 -2.44 -0.96 17.38
C HIS A 58 -2.12 0.18 16.41
N SER A 59 -0.91 0.20 15.85
CA SER A 59 -0.51 1.25 14.91
C SER A 59 -1.27 1.16 13.58
N GLY A 60 -1.89 2.28 13.21
CA GLY A 60 -2.53 2.48 11.91
C GLY A 60 -1.52 2.92 10.85
N LEU A 61 -1.76 2.56 9.59
CA LEU A 61 -1.03 3.10 8.44
C LEU A 61 -2.01 3.75 7.46
N ILE A 62 -1.81 5.04 7.22
CA ILE A 62 -2.47 5.81 6.17
C ILE A 62 -1.45 6.16 5.10
N TYR A 63 -1.67 5.76 3.85
CA TYR A 63 -0.74 6.08 2.77
C TYR A 63 -1.44 6.29 1.43
N THR A 64 -0.72 6.87 0.47
CA THR A 64 -1.12 7.00 -0.94
C THR A 64 0.05 6.59 -1.82
N LEU A 65 -0.24 5.95 -2.96
CA LEU A 65 0.74 5.61 -3.98
C LEU A 65 0.63 6.55 -5.19
N ARG A 66 1.73 7.20 -5.54
CA ARG A 66 1.83 8.12 -6.68
C ARG A 66 2.80 7.57 -7.74
N PRO A 67 2.47 7.57 -9.04
CA PRO A 67 3.45 7.33 -10.09
C PRO A 67 4.61 8.30 -9.99
N LYS A 68 5.80 7.79 -10.25
CA LYS A 68 6.95 8.65 -10.51
C LYS A 68 7.02 8.98 -11.98
N THR A 69 7.09 10.28 -12.29
CA THR A 69 7.26 10.78 -13.66
C THR A 69 8.67 10.51 -14.20
N ALA A 70 9.64 10.29 -13.31
CA ALA A 70 11.03 9.96 -13.63
C ALA A 70 11.51 8.76 -12.82
N GLY A 71 12.27 7.87 -13.47
CA GLY A 71 12.81 6.66 -12.85
C GLY A 71 12.66 5.44 -13.78
N ARG A 72 13.48 4.43 -13.56
CA ARG A 72 13.33 3.12 -14.21
C ARG A 72 12.28 2.32 -13.44
N ARG A 73 11.55 1.46 -14.14
CA ARG A 73 10.55 0.56 -13.52
C ARG A 73 11.10 -0.29 -12.37
N ASN A 74 12.38 -0.66 -12.47
CA ASN A 74 13.06 -1.50 -11.50
C ASN A 74 13.67 -0.72 -10.33
N ASP A 75 13.61 0.61 -10.35
CA ASP A 75 14.11 1.43 -9.25
C ASP A 75 13.38 1.05 -7.96
N PRO A 76 14.07 1.11 -6.81
CA PRO A 76 13.44 0.83 -5.54
C PRO A 76 12.31 1.84 -5.27
N PRO A 77 11.15 1.38 -4.78
CA PRO A 77 10.06 2.28 -4.43
C PRO A 77 10.50 3.19 -3.28
N GLU A 78 10.20 4.46 -3.41
CA GLU A 78 10.45 5.44 -2.35
C GLU A 78 9.24 5.47 -1.42
N VAL A 79 9.50 5.43 -0.12
CA VAL A 79 8.46 5.36 0.90
C VAL A 79 8.77 6.44 1.92
N ASP A 80 8.00 7.51 1.87
CA ASP A 80 8.04 8.61 2.82
C ASP A 80 6.82 8.52 3.72
N LEU A 81 7.04 8.24 5.00
CA LEU A 81 5.96 8.11 5.98
C LEU A 81 6.31 8.97 7.18
N ASP A 82 5.39 9.75 7.71
CA ASP A 82 5.60 10.45 8.96
C ASP A 82 4.98 9.70 10.14
N LEU A 83 5.42 10.01 11.36
CA LEU A 83 4.79 9.50 12.57
C LEU A 83 3.79 10.52 13.10
N TRP A 84 2.59 10.06 13.42
CA TRP A 84 1.58 10.85 14.10
C TRP A 84 1.13 10.13 15.38
N THR A 85 1.07 10.87 16.50
CA THR A 85 0.64 10.36 17.81
C THR A 85 -0.66 11.06 18.20
N GLU A 86 -1.71 10.29 18.50
CA GLU A 86 -2.98 10.83 19.06
C GLU A 86 -2.79 11.26 20.52
N PRO A 87 -3.58 12.21 21.09
CA PRO A 87 -4.70 12.96 20.55
C PRO A 87 -4.20 14.35 20.09
N GLY A 88 -3.24 14.38 19.17
CA GLY A 88 -2.99 15.62 18.42
C GLY A 88 -4.24 16.02 17.64
N PHE A 89 -4.41 17.32 17.35
CA PHE A 89 -5.33 17.71 16.27
C PHE A 89 -4.89 16.96 15.01
N GLY A 90 -5.73 16.04 14.53
CA GLY A 90 -5.46 15.32 13.29
C GLY A 90 -5.23 16.33 12.16
N PRO A 91 -4.27 16.09 11.25
CA PRO A 91 -4.08 16.98 10.12
C PRO A 91 -5.42 17.14 9.39
N THR A 92 -5.76 18.37 8.98
CA THR A 92 -6.87 18.66 8.07
C THR A 92 -6.63 17.97 6.73
N SER A 93 -6.87 16.65 6.67
CA SER A 93 -6.36 15.74 5.65
C SER A 93 -4.83 15.82 5.48
N PRO A 94 -4.09 14.71 5.55
CA PRO A 94 -2.69 14.66 5.07
C PRO A 94 -2.51 15.17 3.63
N PHE A 95 -3.61 15.14 2.87
CA PHE A 95 -3.63 15.31 1.43
C PHE A 95 -4.36 16.61 1.07
N PRO A 96 -3.65 17.74 0.92
CA PRO A 96 -4.22 18.91 0.27
C PRO A 96 -4.53 18.55 -1.19
N GLY A 97 -5.80 18.23 -1.48
CA GLY A 97 -6.26 17.81 -2.81
C GLY A 97 -7.43 16.84 -2.82
N GLY A 98 -7.79 16.23 -1.69
CA GLY A 98 -8.86 15.23 -1.61
C GLY A 98 -8.56 13.95 -2.41
N PRO A 99 -9.45 12.95 -2.38
CA PRO A 99 -9.32 11.77 -3.23
C PRO A 99 -9.41 12.21 -4.70
N VAL A 100 -8.30 12.06 -5.43
CA VAL A 100 -8.27 12.34 -6.88
C VAL A 100 -9.07 11.27 -7.59
N GLU A 101 -10.37 11.49 -7.82
CA GLU A 101 -11.20 10.55 -8.59
C GLU A 101 -10.55 10.19 -9.93
N SER A 102 -10.07 8.95 -10.02
CA SER A 102 -9.61 8.35 -11.27
C SER A 102 -10.82 8.08 -12.16
N LYS A 103 -10.85 8.67 -13.37
CA LYS A 103 -11.83 8.37 -14.43
C LYS A 103 -11.64 6.99 -15.07
N THR A 104 -10.87 6.09 -14.46
CA THR A 104 -10.61 4.74 -14.98
C THR A 104 -11.11 3.71 -13.96
N ASN A 105 -11.56 2.54 -14.44
CA ASN A 105 -11.90 1.40 -13.58
C ASN A 105 -10.70 0.93 -12.73
N PHE A 106 -9.50 1.45 -12.99
CA PHE A 106 -8.32 1.28 -12.17
C PHE A 106 -8.32 2.33 -11.05
N HIS A 107 -8.69 1.86 -9.87
CA HIS A 107 -8.83 2.64 -8.65
C HIS A 107 -7.48 3.26 -8.24
N ARG A 108 -7.40 4.58 -8.22
CA ARG A 108 -6.37 5.40 -7.55
C ARG A 108 -7.05 6.69 -7.11
N PRO A 109 -6.84 7.21 -5.88
CA PRO A 109 -5.76 6.98 -4.92
C PRO A 109 -6.25 6.24 -3.67
N TYR A 110 -5.48 5.24 -3.25
CA TYR A 110 -5.89 4.32 -2.21
C TYR A 110 -5.66 4.95 -0.83
N TYR A 111 -6.66 5.58 -0.22
CA TYR A 111 -6.67 5.78 1.24
C TYR A 111 -6.81 4.40 1.86
N VAL A 112 -5.73 3.87 2.43
CA VAL A 112 -5.80 2.69 3.29
C VAL A 112 -5.77 3.20 4.71
N ASP A 113 -6.74 2.79 5.53
CA ASP A 113 -6.58 2.79 6.98
C ASP A 113 -6.47 1.32 7.39
N ARG A 114 -5.33 0.95 7.96
CA ARG A 114 -5.03 -0.44 8.33
C ARG A 114 -4.26 -0.47 9.63
N GLU A 115 -4.72 -1.31 10.54
CA GLU A 115 -3.93 -1.81 11.66
C GLU A 115 -2.86 -2.75 11.11
N LEU A 116 -1.58 -2.38 11.28
CA LEU A 116 -0.48 -3.28 10.96
C LEU A 116 -0.24 -4.20 12.14
N THR A 117 -0.86 -5.38 12.10
CA THR A 117 -0.51 -6.44 13.05
C THR A 117 0.94 -6.85 12.84
N THR A 118 1.83 -6.31 13.67
CA THR A 118 3.25 -6.69 13.74
C THR A 118 3.46 -8.16 14.13
N GLY A 119 2.39 -8.85 14.55
CA GLY A 119 2.35 -10.29 14.83
C GLY A 119 2.21 -11.20 13.60
N SER A 120 2.00 -10.66 12.39
CA SER A 120 2.09 -11.47 11.16
C SER A 120 3.53 -11.87 10.89
N SER A 121 3.76 -13.12 10.50
CA SER A 121 5.10 -13.61 10.15
C SER A 121 5.66 -13.00 8.86
N ARG A 122 4.80 -12.48 7.96
CA ARG A 122 5.18 -12.01 6.61
C ARG A 122 4.34 -10.83 6.12
N PRO A 123 4.31 -9.69 6.83
CA PRO A 123 3.41 -8.57 6.56
C PRO A 123 3.57 -7.98 5.15
N ALA A 124 4.80 -7.89 4.64
CA ALA A 124 5.06 -7.37 3.29
C ALA A 124 4.49 -8.28 2.19
N THR A 125 4.62 -9.59 2.36
CA THR A 125 4.15 -10.58 1.39
C THR A 125 2.62 -10.65 1.38
N GLU A 126 1.98 -10.61 2.56
CA GLU A 126 0.53 -10.56 2.68
C GLU A 126 -0.05 -9.33 1.97
N LEU A 127 0.55 -8.15 2.22
CA LEU A 127 0.14 -6.92 1.55
C LEU A 127 0.30 -7.00 0.02
N ALA A 128 1.40 -7.58 -0.46
CA ALA A 128 1.62 -7.80 -1.89
C ALA A 128 0.56 -8.75 -2.50
N TYR A 129 0.20 -9.83 -1.80
CA TYR A 129 -0.85 -10.74 -2.27
C TYR A 129 -2.22 -10.09 -2.31
N GLU A 130 -2.55 -9.25 -1.34
CA GLU A 130 -3.82 -8.52 -1.36
C GLU A 130 -3.94 -7.60 -2.57
N TRP A 131 -2.88 -6.84 -2.88
CA TRP A 131 -2.85 -6.00 -4.08
C TRP A 131 -3.00 -6.83 -5.34
N LEU A 132 -2.30 -7.96 -5.43
CA LEU A 132 -2.41 -8.89 -6.55
C LEU A 132 -3.83 -9.43 -6.70
N ILE A 133 -4.45 -9.89 -5.62
CA ILE A 133 -5.83 -10.40 -5.65
C ILE A 133 -6.80 -9.31 -6.12
N ARG A 134 -6.64 -8.06 -5.64
CA ARG A 134 -7.48 -6.94 -6.07
C ARG A 134 -7.34 -6.66 -7.57
N ASP A 135 -6.11 -6.61 -8.09
CA ASP A 135 -5.87 -6.37 -9.52
C ASP A 135 -6.37 -7.53 -10.38
N LEU A 136 -6.15 -8.78 -9.97
CA LEU A 136 -6.64 -9.96 -10.69
C LEU A 136 -8.17 -10.03 -10.71
N LYS A 137 -8.85 -9.64 -9.63
CA LYS A 137 -10.31 -9.46 -9.62
C LYS A 137 -10.75 -8.36 -10.58
N ALA A 138 -10.05 -7.23 -10.59
CA ALA A 138 -10.38 -6.08 -11.44
C ALA A 138 -10.30 -6.41 -12.95
N VAL A 139 -9.34 -7.26 -13.36
CA VAL A 139 -9.23 -7.72 -14.75
C VAL A 139 -10.07 -8.96 -15.05
N GLY A 140 -10.91 -9.41 -14.11
CA GLY A 140 -11.80 -10.56 -14.29
C GLY A 140 -11.10 -11.92 -14.29
N TRP A 141 -9.83 -12.00 -13.87
CA TRP A 141 -9.08 -13.25 -13.81
C TRP A 141 -9.52 -14.16 -12.66
N LEU A 142 -9.79 -13.57 -11.50
CA LEU A 142 -10.40 -14.28 -10.37
C LEU A 142 -11.91 -14.09 -10.46
N GLY A 143 -12.65 -15.15 -10.80
CA GLY A 143 -14.11 -15.14 -10.83
C GLY A 143 -14.70 -14.59 -9.53
N VAL A 144 -15.80 -13.86 -9.64
CA VAL A 144 -16.50 -13.26 -8.49
C VAL A 144 -17.01 -14.38 -7.57
N ASN A 145 -16.21 -14.74 -6.56
CA ASN A 145 -16.56 -15.27 -5.24
C ASN A 145 -15.31 -15.92 -4.61
N VAL A 146 -14.50 -15.10 -3.93
CA VAL A 146 -13.61 -15.63 -2.89
C VAL A 146 -13.96 -14.87 -1.62
N HIS A 147 -14.85 -15.46 -0.81
CA HIS A 147 -14.98 -15.11 0.59
C HIS A 147 -13.68 -15.52 1.27
N LEU A 148 -12.84 -14.53 1.58
CA LEU A 148 -11.78 -14.71 2.56
C LEU A 148 -12.44 -14.47 3.91
N SER A 149 -12.79 -15.55 4.59
CA SER A 149 -13.17 -15.50 6.00
C SER A 149 -11.97 -14.98 6.80
N ALA A 150 -12.24 -13.99 7.64
CA ALA A 150 -11.32 -13.45 8.64
C ALA A 150 -10.95 -14.52 9.68
#